data_AF-A0A531LKK0-F1
#
_entry.id   AF-A0A531LKK0-F1
#
_cell.length_a   1.000
_cell.length_b   1.000
_cell.length_c   1.000
_cell.angle_alpha   90.00
_cell.angle_beta   90.00
_cell.angle_gamma   90.00
#
_symmetry.space_group_name_H-M   'P 1'
#
loop_
_entity.id
_entity.type
_entity.pdbx_description
1 polymer ?
#
loop_
_entity_poly.entity_id
_entity_poly.type
_entity_poly.pdbx_seq_one_letter_code
_entity_poly.pdbx_strand_id
1 'polypeptide(L)'
;LSISFFTRKGEIPAVMDFSCTVMPGEAMGIVGESGCGKSTVSLGIMRDLSNIGKIVGGKIKFQGKDMGELSDEELRAIRGNK
;
A
#
# COMPACT_ATOMS: atom_id res chain seq x y z
N LEU A 1 3.71 4.67 6.17
CA LEU A 1 3.82 3.73 5.02
C LEU A 1 4.80 4.33 4.04
N SER A 2 5.89 3.64 3.78
CA SER A 2 6.94 4.08 2.86
C SER A 2 7.14 3.03 1.78
N ILE A 3 7.19 3.46 0.52
CA ILE A 3 7.28 2.60 -0.66
C ILE A 3 8.42 3.08 -1.54
N SER A 4 9.26 2.14 -1.95
CA SER A 4 10.36 2.38 -2.89
C SER A 4 10.30 1.42 -4.06
N PHE A 5 10.77 1.89 -5.22
CA PHE A 5 10.99 1.06 -6.40
C PHE A 5 12.48 0.82 -6.60
N PHE A 6 12.86 -0.44 -6.84
CA PHE A 6 14.24 -0.85 -7.01
C PHE A 6 14.55 -1.06 -8.48
N THR A 7 15.38 -0.17 -9.03
CA THR A 7 15.80 -0.20 -10.42
C THR A 7 17.28 -0.56 -10.53
N ARG A 8 17.78 -0.77 -11.76
CA ARG A 8 19.23 -0.94 -11.99
C ARG A 8 20.06 0.26 -11.54
N LYS A 9 19.46 1.46 -11.46
CA LYS A 9 20.13 2.70 -11.03
C LYS A 9 20.10 2.91 -9.52
N GLY A 10 19.42 2.02 -8.78
CA GLY A 10 19.26 2.11 -7.33
C GLY A 10 17.80 2.21 -6.89
N GLU A 11 17.63 2.50 -5.61
CA GLU A 11 16.35 2.72 -4.95
C GLU A 11 15.78 4.09 -5.32
N ILE A 12 14.50 4.12 -5.67
CA ILE A 12 13.73 5.33 -5.93
C ILE A 12 12.59 5.40 -4.92
N PRO A 13 12.67 6.29 -3.91
CA PRO A 13 11.56 6.52 -2.99
C PRO A 13 10.36 7.10 -3.76
N ALA A 14 9.19 6.47 -3.62
CA ALA A 14 7.96 6.91 -4.30
C ALA A 14 6.87 7.39 -3.33
N VAL A 15 6.84 6.84 -2.12
CA VAL A 15 5.97 7.29 -1.03
C VAL A 15 6.80 7.35 0.23
N MET A 16 6.79 8.50 0.89
CA MET A 16 7.54 8.74 2.13
C MET A 16 6.57 8.98 3.27
N ASP A 17 6.56 8.07 4.23
CA ASP A 17 5.82 8.18 5.49
C ASP A 17 4.33 8.56 5.39
N PHE A 18 3.61 7.95 4.44
CA PHE A 18 2.17 8.12 4.34
C PHE A 18 1.45 7.46 5.52
N SER A 19 0.57 8.18 6.20
CA SER A 19 -0.27 7.63 7.27
C SER A 19 -1.71 8.13 7.13
N CYS A 20 -2.66 7.23 7.37
CA CYS A 20 -4.06 7.55 7.44
C CYS A 20 -4.78 6.49 8.30
N THR A 21 -5.97 6.83 8.80
CA THR A 21 -6.90 5.88 9.41
C THR A 21 -8.25 6.08 8.75
N VAL A 22 -8.91 4.98 8.38
CA VAL A 22 -10.26 5.00 7.80
C VAL A 22 -11.13 4.12 8.69
N MET A 23 -12.16 4.71 9.27
CA MET A 23 -13.06 4.04 10.20
C MET A 23 -14.19 3.31 9.44
N PRO A 24 -14.89 2.35 10.08
CA PRO A 24 -16.05 1.72 9.48
C PRO A 24 -17.10 2.75 9.04
N GLY A 25 -17.52 2.69 7.78
CA GLY A 25 -18.49 3.62 7.18
C GLY A 25 -17.88 4.89 6.59
N GLU A 26 -16.57 5.10 6.71
CA GLU A 26 -15.89 6.23 6.09
C GLU A 26 -15.42 5.93 4.67
N ALA A 27 -15.39 6.97 3.84
CA ALA A 27 -14.73 6.96 2.55
C ALA A 27 -13.62 8.01 2.55
N MET A 28 -12.42 7.62 2.13
CA MET A 28 -11.27 8.51 1.99
C MET A 28 -10.86 8.60 0.53
N GLY A 29 -10.77 9.83 0.01
CA GLY A 29 -10.20 10.12 -1.31
C GLY A 29 -8.75 10.58 -1.21
N ILE A 30 -7.90 10.09 -2.10
CA ILE A 30 -6.51 10.58 -2.26
C ILE A 30 -6.45 11.43 -3.54
N VAL A 31 -6.14 12.72 -3.40
CA VAL A 31 -6.08 13.69 -4.52
C VAL A 31 -4.70 14.33 -4.63
N GLY A 32 -4.37 14.83 -5.82
CA GLY A 32 -3.06 15.43 -6.12
C GLY A 32 -2.69 15.30 -7.59
N GLU A 33 -1.60 15.96 -7.98
CA GLU A 33 -1.10 15.99 -9.37
C GLU A 33 -0.68 14.62 -9.91
N SER A 34 -0.60 14.48 -11.23
CA SER A 34 -0.10 13.26 -11.86
C SER A 34 1.33 12.95 -11.36
N GLY A 35 1.59 11.69 -11.02
CA GLY A 35 2.90 11.27 -10.52
C GLY A 35 3.17 11.49 -9.02
N CYS A 36 2.27 12.11 -8.26
CA CYS A 36 2.49 12.36 -6.82
C CYS A 36 2.34 11.13 -5.90
N GLY A 37 2.21 9.91 -6.45
CA GLY A 37 2.17 8.66 -5.68
C GLY A 37 0.79 8.14 -5.26
N LYS A 38 -0.33 8.75 -5.70
CA LYS A 38 -1.70 8.30 -5.36
C LYS A 38 -1.93 6.81 -5.63
N SER A 39 -1.72 6.38 -6.87
CA SER A 39 -1.90 4.98 -7.26
C SER A 39 -0.89 4.07 -6.55
N THR A 40 0.32 4.56 -6.26
CA THR A 40 1.34 3.82 -5.51
C THR A 40 0.88 3.54 -4.07
N VAL A 41 0.28 4.51 -3.39
CA VAL A 41 -0.32 4.31 -2.07
C VAL A 41 -1.45 3.27 -2.15
N SER A 42 -2.38 3.43 -3.10
CA SER A 42 -3.50 2.50 -3.26
C SER A 42 -3.04 1.06 -3.52
N LEU A 43 -2.09 0.86 -4.45
CA LEU A 43 -1.52 -0.46 -4.75
C LEU A 43 -0.71 -1.01 -3.57
N GLY A 44 -0.02 -0.15 -2.81
CA GLY A 44 0.67 -0.53 -1.58
C GLY A 44 -0.29 -1.06 -0.52
N ILE A 45 -1.41 -0.37 -0.28
CA ILE A 45 -2.48 -0.80 0.63
C ILE A 45 -3.06 -2.15 0.19
N MET A 46 -3.35 -2.29 -1.11
CA MET A 46 -3.85 -3.53 -1.69
C MET A 46 -2.79 -4.64 -1.77
N ARG A 47 -1.54 -4.41 -1.34
CA ARG A 47 -0.33 -5.22 -1.60
C ARG A 47 -0.33 -5.88 -2.98
N ASP A 48 -0.50 -5.02 -3.99
CA ASP A 48 -0.49 -5.34 -5.42
C ASP A 48 0.54 -4.45 -6.14
N LEU A 49 1.70 -4.25 -5.51
CA LEU A 49 2.81 -3.53 -6.14
C LEU A 49 3.46 -4.43 -7.19
N SER A 50 3.98 -3.82 -8.26
CA SER A 50 4.86 -4.52 -9.22
C SER A 50 6.03 -5.21 -8.51
N ASN A 51 6.63 -6.22 -9.13
CA ASN A 51 7.80 -6.95 -8.63
C ASN A 51 9.00 -6.08 -8.20
N ILE A 52 9.13 -4.87 -8.74
CA ILE A 52 10.19 -3.92 -8.37
C ILE A 52 9.80 -2.95 -7.26
N GLY A 53 8.52 -2.89 -6.86
CA GLY A 53 8.02 -2.04 -5.79
C GLY A 53 7.97 -2.77 -4.46
N LYS A 54 8.47 -2.16 -3.40
CA LYS A 54 8.45 -2.74 -2.05
C LYS A 54 7.98 -1.72 -1.02
N ILE A 55 7.23 -2.21 -0.04
CA ILE A 55 6.99 -1.48 1.21
C ILE A 55 8.29 -1.59 2.01
N VAL A 56 8.97 -0.46 2.21
CA VAL A 56 10.24 -0.39 2.93
C VAL A 56 10.07 0.10 4.38
N GLY A 57 8.88 0.54 4.75
CA GLY A 57 8.59 0.97 6.11
C GLY A 57 7.11 1.19 6.40
N GLY A 58 6.76 1.11 7.69
CA GLY A 58 5.40 1.20 8.18
C GLY A 58 4.63 -0.12 8.09
N LYS A 59 3.36 -0.08 8.50
CA LYS A 59 2.46 -1.24 8.56
C LYS A 59 1.09 -0.86 8.03
N ILE A 60 0.38 -1.85 7.49
CA ILE A 60 -1.01 -1.70 7.03
C ILE A 60 -1.85 -2.61 7.92
N LYS A 61 -2.78 -2.03 8.68
CA LYS A 61 -3.67 -2.78 9.56
C LYS A 61 -5.08 -2.77 9.01
N PHE A 62 -5.67 -3.95 8.86
CA PHE A 62 -7.07 -4.12 8.50
C PHE A 62 -7.78 -4.94 9.58
N GLN A 63 -8.84 -4.38 10.17
CA GLN A 63 -9.59 -5.01 11.28
C GLN A 63 -8.68 -5.53 12.41
N GLY A 64 -7.66 -4.73 12.77
CA GLY A 64 -6.71 -5.07 13.84
C GLY A 64 -5.58 -6.02 13.44
N LYS A 65 -5.62 -6.62 12.24
CA LYS A 65 -4.57 -7.53 11.74
C LYS A 65 -3.58 -6.79 10.86
N ASP A 66 -2.28 -7.06 11.04
CA ASP A 66 -1.24 -6.55 10.15
C ASP A 66 -1.27 -7.34 8.83
N MET A 67 -1.52 -6.65 7.72
CA MET A 67 -1.59 -7.26 6.39
C MET A 67 -0.21 -7.76 5.89
N GLY A 68 0.89 -7.35 6.53
CA GLY A 68 2.22 -7.86 6.24
C GLY A 68 2.44 -9.30 6.70
N GLU A 69 1.65 -9.77 7.67
CA GLU A 69 1.77 -11.09 8.30
C GLU A 69 0.81 -12.13 7.71
N LEU A 70 -0.08 -11.70 6.81
CA LEU A 70 -1.08 -12.56 6.17
C LEU A 70 -0.48 -13.34 5.00
N SER A 71 -0.94 -14.58 4.84
CA SER A 71 -0.70 -15.40 3.67
C SER A 71 -1.39 -14.85 2.42
N ASP A 72 -0.98 -15.32 1.24
CA ASP A 72 -1.60 -14.92 -0.02
C ASP A 72 -3.09 -15.30 -0.09
N GLU A 73 -3.49 -16.41 0.54
CA GLU A 73 -4.88 -16.85 0.60
C GLU A 73 -5.73 -15.92 1.48
N GLU A 74 -5.22 -15.53 2.65
CA GLU A 74 -5.87 -14.56 3.54
C GLU A 74 -5.97 -13.16 2.89
N LEU A 75 -4.92 -12.73 2.20
CA LEU A 75 -4.92 -11.47 1.45
C LEU A 75 -5.96 -11.48 0.34
N ARG A 76 -6.10 -12.59 -0.40
CA ARG A 76 -7.16 -12.75 -1.41
C ARG A 76 -8.55 -12.65 -0.81
N ALA A 77 -8.80 -13.30 0.34
CA ALA A 77 -10.10 -13.23 1.01
C ALA A 77 -10.47 -11.80 1.44
N ILE A 78 -9.48 -10.97 1.82
CA ILE A 78 -9.71 -9.56 2.23
C ILE A 78 -9.94 -8.63 1.04
N ARG A 79 -9.25 -8.86 -0.09
CA ARG A 79 -9.34 -8.02 -1.30
C ARG A 79 -10.66 -8.18 -2.06
N GLY A 80 -11.57 -9.01 -1.55
CA GLY A 80 -12.86 -9.32 -2.14
C GLY A 80 -12.90 -10.74 -2.69
N ASN A 81 -14.08 -11.35 -2.64
CA ASN A 81 -14.33 -12.66 -3.20
C ASN A 81 -15.62 -12.55 -4.03
N LYS A 82 -15.45 -12.48 -5.36
CA LYS A 82 -16.40 -12.08 -6.42
C LYS A 82 -16.39 -10.59 -6.78
#